data_AF-A0A832HQX2-F1
#
_entry.id   AF-A0A832HQX2-F1
#
_cell.length_a   1.000
_cell.length_b   1.000
_cell.length_c   1.000
_cell.angle_alpha   90.00
_cell.angle_beta   90.00
_cell.angle_gamma   90.00
#
_symmetry.space_group_name_H-M   'P 1'
#
loop_
_entity.id
_entity.type
_entity.pdbx_description
1 polymer ?
#
loop_
_entity_poly.entity_id
_entity_poly.type
_entity_poly.pdbx_seq_one_letter_code
_entity_poly.pdbx_strand_id
1 'polypeptide(L)'
;MKALRLVLALLLPPALCLADGRPVRFIPFHQAAVMDTHWKLLLDRNRAITIPHILRMCREVGIVANFERVDVCGHEEAEPAVVRLYEATGDARWWKLAKFFVDTRGTEAGGRRKRGEFSRDHAPLFDQTEAVGQAPRATYFYSSAADIGRITGDERYYTALRRLWEDVVTRKLYLHGGIGSRHENEGFGAACELPNLTACAEVCAAVSFVMWSTRMFRLEADARYFDVIERTLYNNRAAGPPTLTVNGQPVELRNVLTSGFARLARDWRSGDMVELELPMPVRRVVARPEVKDCLGKVALQRGPSRSVRGTPSQDQGSAFCNLAPSQLGDASFFVFFSFFRLTARTDK
;
A
#
# COMPACT_ATOMS: atom_id res chain seq x y z
N MET A 1 -26.20 20.65 -36.62
CA MET A 1 -24.79 21.00 -36.90
C MET A 1 -24.37 22.21 -36.07
N LYS A 2 -23.51 22.01 -35.08
CA LYS A 2 -22.46 22.93 -34.62
C LYS A 2 -21.60 22.13 -33.63
N ALA A 3 -20.48 21.64 -34.14
CA ALA A 3 -19.48 20.93 -33.37
C ALA A 3 -18.73 21.95 -32.51
N LEU A 4 -18.70 21.74 -31.19
CA LEU A 4 -17.77 22.42 -30.30
C LEU A 4 -16.75 21.39 -29.83
N ARG A 5 -15.63 21.30 -30.57
CA ARG A 5 -14.44 20.57 -30.14
C ARG A 5 -13.73 21.45 -29.11
N LEU A 6 -13.91 21.15 -27.83
CA LEU A 6 -13.06 21.71 -26.79
C LEU A 6 -11.84 20.80 -26.62
N VAL A 7 -10.73 21.18 -27.25
CA VAL A 7 -9.40 20.68 -26.90
C VAL A 7 -8.99 21.43 -25.65
N LEU A 8 -9.09 20.79 -24.48
CA LEU A 8 -8.45 21.29 -23.26
C LEU A 8 -7.15 20.53 -23.07
N ALA A 9 -6.05 21.23 -23.32
CA ALA A 9 -4.70 20.77 -23.04
C ALA A 9 -4.53 20.47 -21.54
N LEU A 10 -3.70 19.45 -21.28
CA LEU A 10 -3.31 18.93 -19.98
C LEU A 10 -2.87 20.03 -19.00
N LEU A 11 -3.32 19.93 -17.74
CA LEU A 11 -2.56 20.05 -16.49
C LEU A 11 -3.52 20.43 -15.34
N LEU A 12 -4.18 19.44 -14.73
CA LEU A 12 -4.64 19.39 -13.32
C LEU A 12 -5.58 18.18 -13.15
N PRO A 13 -5.46 17.36 -12.09
CA PRO A 13 -6.36 16.23 -11.91
C PRO A 13 -7.78 16.74 -11.58
N PRO A 14 -8.86 16.17 -12.15
CA PRO A 14 -10.19 16.47 -11.69
C PRO A 14 -10.34 15.91 -10.28
N ALA A 15 -10.50 16.82 -9.31
CA ALA A 15 -10.88 16.44 -7.97
C ALA A 15 -12.31 15.88 -8.00
N LEU A 16 -12.51 14.69 -7.44
CA LEU A 16 -13.85 14.28 -6.95
C LEU A 16 -14.35 15.37 -6.00
N CYS A 17 -15.66 15.65 -5.85
CA CYS A 17 -16.20 16.60 -4.86
C CYS A 17 -16.99 15.86 -3.75
N LEU A 18 -16.97 16.38 -2.52
CA LEU A 18 -17.88 15.99 -1.43
C LEU A 18 -19.11 16.92 -1.40
N ALA A 19 -20.09 16.56 -0.57
CA ALA A 19 -21.49 16.99 -0.52
C ALA A 19 -21.85 18.49 -0.44
N ASP A 20 -20.87 19.38 -0.52
CA ASP A 20 -21.01 20.84 -0.44
C ASP A 20 -20.30 21.57 -1.59
N GLY A 21 -20.14 20.89 -2.74
CA GLY A 21 -19.47 21.42 -3.92
C GLY A 21 -17.95 21.60 -3.78
N ARG A 22 -17.35 21.21 -2.65
CA ARG A 22 -15.89 21.29 -2.48
C ARG A 22 -15.22 20.08 -3.09
N PRO A 23 -14.14 20.25 -3.86
CA PRO A 23 -13.30 19.14 -4.29
C PRO A 23 -12.85 18.34 -3.05
N VAL A 24 -13.09 17.03 -3.05
CA VAL A 24 -12.30 15.98 -2.39
C VAL A 24 -10.84 16.22 -2.75
N ARG A 25 -10.28 17.12 -1.98
CA ARG A 25 -8.88 17.41 -1.95
C ARG A 25 -8.29 16.40 -0.99
N PHE A 26 -7.30 15.65 -1.45
CA PHE A 26 -6.43 14.94 -0.52
C PHE A 26 -5.88 15.99 0.44
N ILE A 27 -6.35 15.99 1.69
CA ILE A 27 -5.84 16.87 2.73
C ILE A 27 -4.48 16.28 3.11
N PRO A 28 -3.36 16.95 2.79
CA PRO A 28 -2.07 16.50 3.25
C PRO A 28 -2.11 16.39 4.78
N PHE A 29 -1.47 15.38 5.35
CA PHE A 29 -1.50 15.16 6.80
C PHE A 29 -1.03 16.40 7.60
N HIS A 30 -0.13 17.22 7.04
CA HIS A 30 0.32 18.47 7.65
C HIS A 30 -0.77 19.57 7.74
N GLN A 31 -1.89 19.41 7.04
CA GLN A 31 -3.05 20.30 7.10
C GLN A 31 -4.18 19.74 7.99
N ALA A 32 -4.01 18.51 8.51
CA ALA A 32 -4.95 17.91 9.45
C ALA A 32 -4.58 18.31 10.89
N ALA A 33 -5.58 18.70 11.68
CA ALA A 33 -5.42 18.95 13.11
C ALA A 33 -5.80 17.70 13.91
N VAL A 34 -4.86 17.21 14.73
CA VAL A 34 -5.14 16.15 15.71
C VAL A 34 -5.69 16.82 16.96
N MET A 35 -6.98 16.59 17.23
CA MET A 35 -7.72 17.28 18.31
C MET A 35 -7.86 16.44 19.58
N ASP A 36 -7.50 15.15 19.55
CA ASP A 36 -7.58 14.31 20.74
C ASP A 36 -6.46 14.62 21.73
N THR A 37 -6.74 14.45 23.01
CA THR A 37 -5.80 14.80 24.09
C THR A 37 -4.58 13.89 24.11
N HIS A 38 -4.70 12.63 23.68
CA HIS A 38 -3.62 11.66 23.80
C HIS A 38 -2.51 11.92 22.76
N TRP A 39 -2.85 11.88 21.47
CA TRP A 39 -1.90 12.06 20.39
C TRP A 39 -1.41 13.49 20.28
N LYS A 40 -2.26 14.48 20.56
CA LYS A 40 -1.84 15.88 20.57
C LYS A 40 -0.70 16.12 21.55
N LEU A 41 -0.82 15.62 22.79
CA LEU A 41 0.23 15.77 23.80
C LEU A 41 1.54 15.10 23.37
N LEU A 42 1.46 13.90 22.77
CA LEU A 42 2.63 13.19 22.27
C LEU A 42 3.33 13.94 21.12
N LEU A 43 2.55 14.48 20.17
CA LEU A 43 3.06 15.26 19.05
C LEU A 43 3.67 16.59 19.50
N ASP A 44 3.01 17.31 20.41
CA ASP A 44 3.51 18.57 20.96
C ASP A 44 4.83 18.35 21.73
N ARG A 45 4.91 17.27 22.53
CA ARG A 45 6.15 16.87 23.21
C ARG A 45 7.26 16.51 22.22
N ASN A 46 6.94 15.76 21.17
CA ASN A 46 7.93 15.42 20.14
C ASN A 46 8.48 16.67 19.45
N ARG A 47 7.60 17.61 19.10
CA ARG A 47 7.98 18.88 18.47
C ARG A 47 8.83 19.76 19.39
N ALA A 48 8.42 19.93 20.65
CA ALA A 48 9.05 20.88 21.56
C ALA A 48 10.30 20.32 22.27
N ILE A 49 10.37 19.01 22.50
CA ILE A 49 11.40 18.38 23.34
C ILE A 49 12.20 17.35 22.55
N THR A 50 11.54 16.28 22.07
CA THR A 50 12.24 15.11 21.51
C THR A 50 13.07 15.45 20.28
N ILE A 51 12.48 16.14 19.29
CA ILE A 51 13.17 16.49 18.04
C ILE A 51 14.37 17.44 18.30
N PRO A 52 14.22 18.57 19.03
CA PRO A 52 15.36 19.43 19.36
C PRO A 52 16.46 18.69 20.12
N HIS A 53 16.10 17.82 21.06
CA HIS A 53 17.06 17.01 21.83
C HIS A 53 17.86 16.06 20.92
N ILE A 54 17.18 15.30 20.06
CA ILE A 54 17.83 14.39 19.10
C ILE A 54 18.75 15.16 18.15
N LEU A 55 18.29 16.29 17.60
CA LEU A 55 19.11 17.11 16.70
C LEU A 55 20.36 17.66 17.39
N ARG A 56 20.24 18.05 18.67
CA ARG A 56 21.40 18.46 19.47
C ARG A 56 22.36 17.29 19.67
N MET A 57 21.89 16.12 20.09
CA MET A 57 22.73 14.93 20.24
C MET A 57 23.44 14.55 18.94
N CYS A 58 22.74 14.59 17.80
CA CYS A 58 23.35 14.31 16.50
C CYS A 58 24.52 15.26 16.18
N ARG A 59 24.41 16.54 16.58
CA ARG A 59 25.49 17.53 16.42
C ARG A 59 26.64 17.27 17.39
N GLU A 60 26.34 16.99 18.66
CA GLU A 60 27.34 16.72 19.70
C GLU A 60 28.16 15.46 19.41
N VAL A 61 27.50 14.40 18.94
CA VAL A 61 28.16 13.13 18.58
C VAL A 61 28.80 13.20 17.17
N GLY A 62 28.63 14.29 16.44
CA GLY A 62 29.22 14.50 15.12
C GLY A 62 28.60 13.66 14.00
N ILE A 63 27.47 12.99 14.23
CA ILE A 63 26.76 12.19 13.20
C ILE A 63 26.34 13.06 12.01
N VAL A 64 26.18 14.38 12.22
CA VAL A 64 25.88 15.33 11.13
C VAL A 64 26.98 15.34 10.05
N ALA A 65 28.24 15.00 10.38
CA ALA A 65 29.31 14.90 9.39
C ALA A 65 29.06 13.81 8.33
N ASN A 66 28.18 12.84 8.59
CA ASN A 66 27.79 11.85 7.57
C ASN A 66 27.12 12.49 6.35
N PHE A 67 26.52 13.67 6.48
CA PHE A 67 25.91 14.39 5.36
C PHE A 67 26.94 15.07 4.44
N GLU A 68 28.22 15.08 4.81
CA GLU A 68 29.33 15.54 3.94
C GLU A 68 29.84 14.41 3.02
N ARG A 69 29.41 13.17 3.27
CA ARG A 69 29.82 11.98 2.53
C ARG A 69 28.80 11.64 1.45
N VAL A 70 29.28 11.07 0.35
CA VAL A 70 28.42 10.41 -0.63
C VAL A 70 28.10 9.00 -0.12
N ASP A 71 27.11 8.90 0.77
CA ASP A 71 26.63 7.65 1.36
C ASP A 71 25.11 7.70 1.56
N VAL A 72 24.51 6.55 1.86
CA VAL A 72 23.08 6.39 2.17
C VAL A 72 22.91 5.62 3.47
N CYS A 73 21.79 5.83 4.18
CA CYS A 73 21.51 5.15 5.44
C CYS A 73 21.41 3.61 5.25
N GLY A 74 21.79 2.84 6.27
CA GLY A 74 21.57 1.38 6.28
C GLY A 74 20.10 0.97 6.38
N HIS A 75 19.25 1.86 6.91
CA HIS A 75 17.80 1.70 7.00
C HIS A 75 17.10 2.86 6.29
N GLU A 76 16.27 2.52 5.33
CA GLU A 76 15.51 3.44 4.50
C GLU A 76 14.31 3.98 5.27
N GLU A 77 14.18 5.31 5.31
CA GLU A 77 13.07 6.07 5.93
C GLU A 77 13.30 7.59 5.81
N ALA A 78 14.56 8.01 5.67
CA ALA A 78 14.87 9.41 5.39
C ALA A 78 14.33 9.84 4.02
N GLU A 79 14.45 8.97 3.01
CA GLU A 79 14.04 9.19 1.64
C GLU A 79 12.54 9.53 1.49
N PRO A 80 11.58 8.75 2.04
CA PRO A 80 10.17 9.12 1.94
C PRO A 80 9.85 10.35 2.81
N ALA A 81 10.53 10.53 3.94
CA ALA A 81 10.33 11.68 4.82
C ALA A 81 10.72 13.01 4.15
N VAL A 82 11.87 13.07 3.46
CA VAL A 82 12.30 14.29 2.76
C VAL A 82 11.42 14.60 1.54
N VAL A 83 10.80 13.60 0.91
CA VAL A 83 9.75 13.86 -0.10
C VAL A 83 8.53 14.53 0.54
N ARG A 84 8.08 14.08 1.71
CA ARG A 84 6.97 14.75 2.41
C ARG A 84 7.33 16.19 2.80
N LEU A 85 8.59 16.44 3.13
CA LEU A 85 9.09 17.80 3.35
C LEU A 85 9.03 18.64 2.07
N TYR A 86 9.38 18.09 0.91
CA TYR A 86 9.15 18.75 -0.38
C TYR A 86 7.67 19.08 -0.59
N GLU A 87 6.76 18.13 -0.38
CA GLU A 87 5.32 18.36 -0.57
C GLU A 87 4.76 19.45 0.37
N ALA A 88 5.31 19.58 1.58
CA ALA A 88 4.89 20.60 2.54
C ALA A 88 5.50 21.98 2.28
N THR A 89 6.71 22.05 1.72
CA THR A 89 7.48 23.32 1.60
C THR A 89 7.57 23.85 0.18
N GLY A 90 7.39 23.00 -0.84
CA GLY A 90 7.64 23.31 -2.24
C GLY A 90 9.13 23.41 -2.61
N ASP A 91 10.06 23.23 -1.66
CA ASP A 91 11.48 23.40 -1.92
C ASP A 91 12.10 22.17 -2.61
N ALA A 92 12.53 22.38 -3.85
CA ALA A 92 13.06 21.34 -4.72
C ALA A 92 14.32 20.63 -4.17
N ARG A 93 15.05 21.25 -3.23
CA ARG A 93 16.24 20.62 -2.62
C ARG A 93 15.89 19.29 -1.94
N TRP A 94 14.69 19.18 -1.37
CA TRP A 94 14.30 17.99 -0.62
C TRP A 94 14.03 16.77 -1.49
N TRP A 95 13.33 16.92 -2.62
CA TRP A 95 13.14 15.79 -3.54
C TRP A 95 14.44 15.45 -4.29
N LYS A 96 15.31 16.44 -4.56
CA LYS A 96 16.64 16.17 -5.15
C LYS A 96 17.52 15.37 -4.19
N LEU A 97 17.47 15.67 -2.89
CA LEU A 97 18.15 14.88 -1.86
C LEU A 97 17.58 13.46 -1.77
N ALA A 98 16.26 13.31 -1.82
CA ALA A 98 15.61 12.00 -1.87
C ALA A 98 16.06 11.19 -3.11
N LYS A 99 16.08 11.83 -4.29
CA LYS A 99 16.58 11.22 -5.52
C LYS A 99 18.05 10.82 -5.40
N PHE A 100 18.89 11.66 -4.80
CA PHE A 100 20.28 11.32 -4.51
C PHE A 100 20.38 10.04 -3.68
N PHE A 101 19.63 9.92 -2.58
CA PHE A 101 19.64 8.70 -1.76
C PHE A 101 19.14 7.46 -2.52
N VAL A 102 18.09 7.61 -3.33
CA VAL A 102 17.54 6.50 -4.11
C VAL A 102 18.53 6.01 -5.17
N ASP A 103 19.14 6.93 -5.93
CA ASP A 103 20.00 6.60 -7.06
C ASP A 103 21.39 6.16 -6.64
N THR A 104 21.89 6.68 -5.51
CA THR A 104 23.22 6.33 -5.00
C THR A 104 23.22 4.92 -4.39
N ARG A 105 22.08 4.44 -3.89
CA ARG A 105 21.98 3.11 -3.28
C ARG A 105 22.31 2.02 -4.28
N GLY A 106 23.17 1.08 -3.90
CA GLY A 106 23.65 0.00 -4.76
C GLY A 106 24.81 0.38 -5.69
N THR A 107 25.23 1.64 -5.68
CA THR A 107 26.43 2.13 -6.39
C THR A 107 27.64 2.20 -5.45
N GLU A 108 28.83 2.31 -6.04
CA GLU A 108 30.11 2.54 -5.35
C GLU A 108 30.53 4.02 -5.37
N ALA A 109 29.59 4.92 -5.71
CA ALA A 109 29.85 6.35 -5.77
C ALA A 109 30.43 6.87 -4.46
N GLY A 110 31.44 7.76 -4.55
CA GLY A 110 32.12 8.29 -3.38
C GLY A 110 32.96 7.29 -2.59
N GLY A 111 33.33 6.15 -3.18
CA GLY A 111 34.12 5.11 -2.52
C GLY A 111 33.33 4.28 -1.50
N ARG A 112 32.00 4.31 -1.62
CA ARG A 112 31.08 3.61 -0.73
C ARG A 112 31.22 2.09 -0.84
N ARG A 113 31.33 1.41 0.31
CA ARG A 113 31.30 -0.06 0.39
C ARG A 113 29.86 -0.55 0.46
N LYS A 114 29.50 -1.46 -0.46
CA LYS A 114 28.19 -2.11 -0.47
C LYS A 114 28.01 -3.00 0.77
N ARG A 115 26.84 -2.89 1.42
CA ARG A 115 26.44 -3.67 2.61
C ARG A 115 25.64 -4.94 2.26
N GLY A 116 25.37 -5.17 0.98
CA GLY A 116 24.69 -6.37 0.47
C GLY A 116 23.16 -6.30 0.53
N GLU A 117 22.53 -7.48 0.48
CA GLU A 117 21.09 -7.64 0.31
C GLU A 117 20.28 -7.09 1.49
N PHE A 118 20.77 -7.25 2.72
CA PHE A 118 20.08 -6.79 3.93
C PHE A 118 19.78 -5.28 3.91
N SER A 119 20.70 -4.47 3.36
CA SER A 119 20.52 -3.01 3.20
C SER A 119 20.08 -2.59 1.80
N ARG A 120 19.58 -3.53 0.98
CA ARG A 120 19.16 -3.30 -0.42
C ARG A 120 20.22 -2.58 -1.28
N ASP A 121 21.48 -2.90 -1.00
CA ASP A 121 22.65 -2.20 -1.53
C ASP A 121 23.55 -3.15 -2.35
N HIS A 122 23.07 -4.34 -2.65
CA HIS A 122 23.79 -5.28 -3.51
C HIS A 122 23.85 -4.76 -4.97
N ALA A 123 22.81 -4.06 -5.44
CA ALA A 123 22.71 -3.52 -6.79
C ALA A 123 21.87 -2.23 -6.83
N PRO A 124 22.07 -1.35 -7.84
CA PRO A 124 21.20 -0.19 -8.08
C PRO A 124 19.73 -0.60 -8.28
N LEU A 125 18.78 0.28 -7.93
CA LEU A 125 17.33 0.02 -8.03
C LEU A 125 16.93 -0.58 -9.39
N PHE A 126 17.44 -0.01 -10.48
CA PHE A 126 17.06 -0.40 -11.84
C PHE A 126 17.53 -1.81 -12.22
N ASP A 127 18.53 -2.33 -11.53
CA ASP A 127 19.11 -3.65 -11.76
C ASP A 127 18.51 -4.72 -10.83
N GLN A 128 17.79 -4.30 -9.78
CA GLN A 128 17.16 -5.23 -8.83
C GLN A 128 15.97 -5.94 -9.48
N THR A 129 16.06 -7.26 -9.62
CA THR A 129 14.98 -8.10 -10.18
C THR A 129 14.06 -8.68 -9.12
N GLU A 130 14.52 -8.80 -7.87
CA GLU A 130 13.76 -9.36 -6.76
C GLU A 130 13.81 -8.51 -5.48
N ALA A 131 12.75 -8.57 -4.69
CA ALA A 131 12.71 -8.07 -3.32
C ALA A 131 13.39 -9.07 -2.37
N VAL A 132 14.42 -8.61 -1.68
CA VAL A 132 15.37 -9.33 -0.81
C VAL A 132 15.75 -8.42 0.36
N GLY A 133 16.33 -8.96 1.44
CA GLY A 133 16.69 -8.17 2.62
C GLY A 133 15.50 -7.88 3.54
N GLN A 134 15.68 -6.99 4.52
CA GLN A 134 14.65 -6.67 5.51
C GLN A 134 13.41 -6.07 4.83
N ALA A 135 12.22 -6.62 5.12
CA ALA A 135 11.01 -6.32 4.37
C ALA A 135 10.56 -4.86 4.52
N PRO A 136 10.45 -4.28 5.75
CA PRO A 136 10.14 -2.86 5.93
C PRO A 136 11.10 -1.91 5.20
N ARG A 137 12.40 -2.19 5.25
CA ARG A 137 13.44 -1.41 4.58
C ARG A 137 13.21 -1.32 3.07
N ALA A 138 12.99 -2.48 2.47
CA ALA A 138 12.74 -2.57 1.04
C ALA A 138 11.48 -1.77 0.62
N THR A 139 10.38 -1.91 1.34
CA THR A 139 9.12 -1.23 1.00
C THR A 139 9.15 0.28 1.27
N TYR A 140 9.89 0.75 2.27
CA TYR A 140 10.16 2.19 2.45
C TYR A 140 11.05 2.75 1.32
N PHE A 141 12.09 2.00 0.94
CA PHE A 141 12.93 2.35 -0.20
C PHE A 141 12.12 2.48 -1.50
N TYR A 142 11.29 1.48 -1.80
CA TYR A 142 10.44 1.48 -3.00
C TYR A 142 9.36 2.56 -2.96
N SER A 143 8.82 2.87 -1.78
CA SER A 143 7.92 4.02 -1.61
C SER A 143 8.58 5.31 -2.07
N SER A 144 9.84 5.52 -1.70
CA SER A 144 10.58 6.73 -2.05
C SER A 144 10.88 6.79 -3.52
N ALA A 145 11.37 5.69 -4.09
CA ALA A 145 11.58 5.58 -5.53
C ALA A 145 10.29 5.86 -6.33
N ALA A 146 9.13 5.42 -5.83
CA ALA A 146 7.85 5.72 -6.46
C ALA A 146 7.53 7.21 -6.44
N ASP A 147 7.79 7.88 -5.31
CA ASP A 147 7.64 9.33 -5.20
C ASP A 147 8.57 10.08 -6.18
N ILE A 148 9.82 9.63 -6.33
CA ILE A 148 10.79 10.22 -7.27
C ILE A 148 10.37 9.99 -8.72
N GLY A 149 9.94 8.78 -9.08
CA GLY A 149 9.38 8.49 -10.40
C GLY A 149 8.23 9.44 -10.74
N ARG A 150 7.33 9.68 -9.79
CA ARG A 150 6.19 10.61 -9.96
C ARG A 150 6.64 12.06 -10.15
N ILE A 151 7.60 12.52 -9.35
CA ILE A 151 8.07 13.91 -9.38
C ILE A 151 8.87 14.21 -10.64
N THR A 152 9.68 13.25 -11.09
CA THR A 152 10.59 13.42 -12.23
C THR A 152 9.98 13.04 -13.57
N GLY A 153 8.95 12.17 -13.59
CA GLY A 153 8.41 11.58 -14.81
C GLY A 153 9.36 10.56 -15.47
N ASP A 154 10.38 10.07 -14.77
CA ASP A 154 11.32 9.08 -15.30
C ASP A 154 10.72 7.66 -15.18
N GLU A 155 10.29 7.13 -16.33
CA GLU A 155 9.65 5.82 -16.47
C GLU A 155 10.52 4.63 -16.00
N ARG A 156 11.84 4.82 -15.85
CA ARG A 156 12.72 3.77 -15.34
C ARG A 156 12.37 3.38 -13.91
N TYR A 157 11.97 4.35 -13.07
CA TYR A 157 11.52 4.06 -11.71
C TYR A 157 10.26 3.20 -11.73
N TYR A 158 9.26 3.61 -12.51
CA TYR A 158 8.01 2.87 -12.62
C TYR A 158 8.26 1.43 -13.11
N THR A 159 9.08 1.26 -14.15
CA THR A 159 9.43 -0.07 -14.69
C THR A 159 10.10 -0.97 -13.64
N ALA A 160 11.10 -0.45 -12.90
CA ALA A 160 11.78 -1.20 -11.86
C ALA A 160 10.85 -1.54 -10.69
N LEU A 161 10.04 -0.58 -10.25
CA LEU A 161 9.12 -0.77 -9.13
C LEU A 161 7.98 -1.72 -9.47
N ARG A 162 7.45 -1.68 -10.69
CA ARG A 162 6.45 -2.64 -11.16
C ARG A 162 6.98 -4.06 -11.10
N ARG A 163 8.20 -4.29 -11.60
CA ARG A 163 8.87 -5.60 -11.54
C ARG A 163 9.03 -6.09 -10.10
N LEU A 164 9.54 -5.24 -9.20
CA LEU A 164 9.74 -5.58 -7.79
C LEU A 164 8.41 -5.79 -7.06
N TRP A 165 7.39 -5.00 -7.37
CA TRP A 165 6.05 -5.17 -6.78
C TRP A 165 5.43 -6.48 -7.24
N GLU A 166 5.53 -6.80 -8.53
CA GLU A 166 5.07 -8.06 -9.11
C GLU A 166 5.79 -9.26 -8.46
N ASP A 167 7.10 -9.18 -8.21
CA ASP A 167 7.82 -10.21 -7.45
C ASP A 167 7.19 -10.46 -6.07
N VAL A 168 6.99 -9.39 -5.29
CA VAL A 168 6.44 -9.48 -3.94
C VAL A 168 5.04 -10.09 -3.96
N VAL A 169 4.12 -9.53 -4.74
CA VAL A 169 2.70 -9.94 -4.69
C VAL A 169 2.45 -11.32 -5.26
N THR A 170 3.29 -11.78 -6.19
CA THR A 170 3.09 -13.07 -6.85
C THR A 170 3.81 -14.21 -6.17
N ARG A 171 4.95 -13.96 -5.51
CA ARG A 171 5.83 -15.01 -4.98
C ARG A 171 6.17 -14.88 -3.49
N LYS A 172 6.02 -13.69 -2.88
CA LYS A 172 6.51 -13.41 -1.50
C LYS A 172 5.47 -12.78 -0.58
N LEU A 173 4.18 -12.83 -0.95
CA LEU A 173 3.06 -12.27 -0.21
C LEU A 173 2.20 -13.38 0.41
N TYR A 174 2.00 -13.32 1.72
CA TYR A 174 1.10 -14.23 2.43
C TYR A 174 -0.37 -13.92 2.10
N LEU A 175 -1.25 -14.90 2.31
CA LEU A 175 -2.69 -14.73 2.06
C LEU A 175 -3.30 -13.57 2.85
N HIS A 176 -2.82 -13.33 4.07
CA HIS A 176 -3.21 -12.22 4.93
C HIS A 176 -2.47 -10.90 4.62
N GLY A 177 -1.78 -10.80 3.48
CA GLY A 177 -1.11 -9.56 3.07
C GLY A 177 0.20 -9.25 3.79
N GLY A 178 0.70 -10.14 4.65
CA GLY A 178 2.01 -10.02 5.28
C GLY A 178 3.15 -10.32 4.32
N ILE A 179 4.31 -9.73 4.60
CA ILE A 179 5.57 -9.94 3.87
C ILE A 179 6.72 -10.15 4.86
N GLY A 180 7.77 -10.85 4.44
CA GLY A 180 8.90 -11.21 5.30
C GLY A 180 8.75 -12.60 5.90
N SER A 181 9.32 -13.60 5.23
CA SER A 181 9.20 -15.00 5.62
C SER A 181 10.28 -15.48 6.60
N ARG A 182 11.38 -14.72 6.73
CA ARG A 182 12.51 -15.09 7.60
C ARG A 182 12.54 -14.22 8.84
N HIS A 183 12.54 -14.85 10.02
CA HIS A 183 12.59 -14.14 11.29
C HIS A 183 13.96 -13.52 11.59
N GLU A 184 15.04 -14.22 11.24
CA GLU A 184 16.44 -13.84 11.56
C GLU A 184 16.84 -12.44 11.04
N ASN A 185 16.23 -11.98 9.96
CA ASN A 185 16.51 -10.69 9.34
C ASN A 185 15.25 -9.87 9.06
N GLU A 186 14.10 -10.29 9.59
CA GLU A 186 12.77 -9.69 9.35
C GLU A 186 12.53 -9.44 7.85
N GLY A 187 13.00 -10.38 7.03
CA GLY A 187 13.28 -10.14 5.62
C GLY A 187 12.59 -11.12 4.69
N PHE A 188 12.67 -10.79 3.41
CA PHE A 188 12.21 -11.68 2.35
C PHE A 188 13.09 -12.93 2.29
N GLY A 189 12.44 -14.09 2.22
CA GLY A 189 13.06 -15.34 1.78
C GLY A 189 13.06 -15.49 0.26
N ALA A 190 13.33 -16.72 -0.19
CA ALA A 190 13.25 -17.09 -1.59
C ALA A 190 11.81 -17.02 -2.12
N ALA A 191 11.67 -17.06 -3.44
CA ALA A 191 10.36 -17.14 -4.07
C ALA A 191 9.55 -18.35 -3.58
N CYS A 192 8.29 -18.12 -3.22
CA CYS A 192 7.37 -19.12 -2.66
C CYS A 192 7.83 -19.74 -1.32
N GLU A 193 8.87 -19.20 -0.68
CA GLU A 193 9.26 -19.51 0.69
C GLU A 193 8.33 -18.77 1.65
N LEU A 194 7.18 -19.36 1.94
CA LEU A 194 6.12 -18.80 2.79
C LEU A 194 5.76 -19.78 3.92
N PRO A 195 6.66 -20.02 4.90
CA PRO A 195 6.36 -20.87 6.03
C PRO A 195 5.25 -20.26 6.87
N ASN A 196 4.26 -21.04 7.29
CA ASN A 196 3.12 -20.50 8.04
C ASN A 196 3.42 -20.31 9.53
N LEU A 197 4.21 -21.21 10.13
CA LEU A 197 4.44 -21.23 11.57
C LEU A 197 5.56 -20.29 12.02
N THR A 198 6.56 -20.09 11.16
CA THR A 198 7.79 -19.36 11.48
C THR A 198 7.92 -18.03 10.72
N ALA A 199 6.85 -17.61 10.03
CA ALA A 199 6.81 -16.32 9.36
C ALA A 199 7.11 -15.19 10.34
N CYS A 200 7.92 -14.22 9.92
CA CYS A 200 8.03 -12.97 10.65
C CYS A 200 6.76 -12.14 10.45
N ALA A 201 6.42 -11.87 9.18
CA ALA A 201 5.24 -11.11 8.77
C ALA A 201 5.00 -9.84 9.62
N GLU A 202 6.06 -9.06 9.81
CA GLU A 202 6.08 -7.94 10.74
C GLU A 202 5.04 -6.86 10.38
N VAL A 203 4.45 -6.23 11.41
CA VAL A 203 3.46 -5.17 11.25
C VAL A 203 4.04 -3.95 10.51
N CYS A 204 5.29 -3.57 10.77
CA CYS A 204 5.93 -2.47 10.03
C CYS A 204 6.09 -2.78 8.55
N ALA A 205 6.31 -4.05 8.20
CA ALA A 205 6.39 -4.51 6.82
C ALA A 205 5.03 -4.37 6.11
N ALA A 206 3.94 -4.72 6.81
CA ALA A 206 2.58 -4.51 6.30
C ALA A 206 2.25 -3.02 6.08
N VAL A 207 2.57 -2.15 7.04
CA VAL A 207 2.32 -0.70 6.96
C VAL A 207 3.10 -0.08 5.80
N SER A 208 4.40 -0.34 5.73
CA SER A 208 5.27 0.16 4.66
C SER A 208 4.89 -0.41 3.28
N PHE A 209 4.35 -1.63 3.22
CA PHE A 209 3.83 -2.21 1.99
C PHE A 209 2.56 -1.53 1.48
N VAL A 210 1.64 -1.16 2.40
CA VAL A 210 0.48 -0.32 2.08
C VAL A 210 0.94 1.06 1.58
N MET A 211 1.95 1.65 2.22
CA MET A 211 2.54 2.92 1.80
C MET A 211 3.13 2.86 0.38
N TRP A 212 3.80 1.76 0.03
CA TRP A 212 4.35 1.56 -1.30
C TRP A 212 3.25 1.32 -2.33
N SER A 213 2.31 0.43 -2.04
CA SER A 213 1.19 0.12 -2.95
C SER A 213 0.30 1.34 -3.22
N THR A 214 0.12 2.21 -2.23
CA THR A 214 -0.58 3.49 -2.40
C THR A 214 0.12 4.41 -3.40
N ARG A 215 1.46 4.41 -3.41
CA ARG A 215 2.25 5.21 -4.35
C ARG A 215 2.31 4.59 -5.74
N MET A 216 2.37 3.27 -5.83
CA MET A 216 2.23 2.58 -7.11
C MET A 216 0.89 2.92 -7.76
N PHE A 217 -0.21 2.94 -7.01
CA PHE A 217 -1.50 3.40 -7.53
C PHE A 217 -1.48 4.84 -8.06
N ARG A 218 -0.69 5.73 -7.43
CA ARG A 218 -0.53 7.12 -7.89
C ARG A 218 0.30 7.24 -9.16
N LEU A 219 1.17 6.27 -9.44
CA LEU A 219 1.93 6.18 -10.69
C LEU A 219 1.10 5.53 -11.80
N GLU A 220 0.41 4.45 -11.47
CA GLU A 220 -0.43 3.67 -12.36
C GLU A 220 -1.77 3.39 -11.67
N ALA A 221 -2.85 3.95 -12.21
CA ALA A 221 -4.20 3.82 -11.65
C ALA A 221 -4.80 2.42 -11.90
N ASP A 222 -4.20 1.39 -11.32
CA ASP A 222 -4.63 -0.01 -11.40
C ASP A 222 -5.16 -0.50 -10.04
N ALA A 223 -6.34 -1.14 -10.06
CA ALA A 223 -7.01 -1.64 -8.87
C ALA A 223 -6.24 -2.76 -8.16
N ARG A 224 -5.29 -3.45 -8.84
CA ARG A 224 -4.43 -4.49 -8.23
C ARG A 224 -3.67 -3.97 -7.01
N TYR A 225 -3.33 -2.68 -7.00
CA TYR A 225 -2.67 -2.05 -5.85
C TYR A 225 -3.63 -1.91 -4.66
N PHE A 226 -4.90 -1.58 -4.91
CA PHE A 226 -5.93 -1.53 -3.87
C PHE A 226 -6.37 -2.91 -3.39
N ASP A 227 -6.37 -3.92 -4.24
CA ASP A 227 -6.60 -5.32 -3.82
C ASP A 227 -5.57 -5.74 -2.76
N VAL A 228 -4.32 -5.31 -2.92
CA VAL A 228 -3.24 -5.57 -1.95
C VAL A 228 -3.40 -4.72 -0.71
N ILE A 229 -3.72 -3.43 -0.84
CA ILE A 229 -3.99 -2.55 0.31
C ILE A 229 -5.15 -3.10 1.16
N GLU A 230 -6.27 -3.48 0.53
CA GLU A 230 -7.40 -4.10 1.22
C GLU A 230 -6.99 -5.40 1.91
N ARG A 231 -6.24 -6.26 1.22
CA ARG A 231 -5.74 -7.51 1.80
C ARG A 231 -4.81 -7.24 2.98
N THR A 232 -3.92 -6.27 2.92
CA THR A 232 -2.97 -6.00 4.01
C THR A 232 -3.64 -5.28 5.19
N LEU A 233 -4.68 -4.47 4.96
CA LEU A 233 -5.43 -3.79 6.02
C LEU A 233 -6.50 -4.67 6.68
N TYR A 234 -7.14 -5.57 5.91
CA TYR A 234 -8.34 -6.30 6.34
C TYR A 234 -8.25 -7.82 6.15
N ASN A 235 -7.14 -8.34 5.62
CA ASN A 235 -6.90 -9.77 5.31
C ASN A 235 -7.88 -10.37 4.29
N ASN A 236 -8.61 -9.54 3.55
CA ASN A 236 -9.81 -9.98 2.82
C ASN A 236 -9.88 -9.44 1.38
N ARG A 237 -10.74 -10.06 0.56
CA ARG A 237 -11.05 -9.68 -0.83
C ARG A 237 -12.49 -10.06 -1.16
N ALA A 238 -13.19 -9.24 -1.93
CA ALA A 238 -14.52 -9.57 -2.46
C ALA A 238 -14.50 -10.84 -3.34
N ALA A 239 -15.61 -11.60 -3.35
CA ALA A 239 -15.67 -12.94 -3.93
C ALA A 239 -16.93 -13.15 -4.79
N GLY A 240 -17.15 -12.32 -5.80
CA GLY A 240 -18.17 -12.56 -6.82
C GLY A 240 -18.25 -11.42 -7.82
N PRO A 241 -19.00 -11.58 -8.93
CA PRO A 241 -19.20 -10.50 -9.87
C PRO A 241 -19.93 -9.35 -9.15
N PRO A 242 -19.35 -8.14 -9.11
CA PRO A 242 -20.06 -6.99 -8.57
C PRO A 242 -21.31 -6.73 -9.38
N THR A 243 -22.34 -6.18 -8.76
CA THR A 243 -23.41 -5.49 -9.49
C THR A 243 -23.36 -4.01 -9.17
N LEU A 244 -23.60 -3.19 -10.18
CA LEU A 244 -23.58 -1.74 -10.07
C LEU A 244 -24.88 -1.20 -10.64
N THR A 245 -25.58 -0.36 -9.88
CA THR A 245 -26.74 0.37 -10.37
C THR A 245 -26.55 1.86 -10.18
N VAL A 246 -27.17 2.66 -11.05
CA VAL A 246 -27.29 4.10 -10.89
C VAL A 246 -28.78 4.45 -10.99
N ASN A 247 -29.35 5.01 -9.93
CA ASN A 247 -30.78 5.29 -9.80
C ASN A 247 -31.65 4.04 -10.08
N GLY A 248 -31.22 2.88 -9.55
CA GLY A 248 -31.89 1.60 -9.76
C GLY A 248 -31.70 0.98 -11.16
N GLN A 249 -31.07 1.68 -12.10
CA GLN A 249 -30.77 1.14 -13.43
C GLN A 249 -29.43 0.41 -13.43
N PRO A 250 -29.38 -0.86 -13.86
CA PRO A 250 -28.13 -1.62 -13.89
C PRO A 250 -27.12 -1.03 -14.86
N VAL A 251 -25.86 -1.00 -14.46
CA VAL A 251 -24.72 -0.59 -15.27
C VAL A 251 -23.96 -1.83 -15.72
N GLU A 252 -23.77 -1.98 -17.03
CA GLU A 252 -22.91 -3.03 -17.57
C GLU A 252 -21.44 -2.74 -17.25
N LEU A 253 -20.92 -3.41 -16.22
CA LEU A 253 -19.54 -3.22 -15.74
C LEU A 253 -18.50 -3.37 -16.84
N ARG A 254 -18.66 -4.33 -17.75
CA ARG A 254 -17.74 -4.55 -18.89
C ARG A 254 -17.48 -3.29 -19.73
N ASN A 255 -18.43 -2.36 -19.81
CA ASN A 255 -18.33 -1.16 -20.64
C ASN A 255 -17.72 0.03 -19.88
N VAL A 256 -17.66 -0.06 -18.55
CA VAL A 256 -17.18 1.03 -17.68
C VAL A 256 -15.93 0.66 -16.90
N LEU A 257 -15.53 -0.62 -16.90
CA LEU A 257 -14.33 -1.08 -16.21
C LEU A 257 -13.07 -0.65 -16.97
N THR A 258 -12.16 0.00 -16.27
CA THR A 258 -10.80 0.34 -16.73
C THR A 258 -9.84 0.07 -15.59
N SER A 259 -8.88 -0.84 -15.79
CA SER A 259 -7.89 -1.26 -14.78
C SER A 259 -8.51 -1.60 -13.42
N GLY A 260 -9.67 -2.29 -13.44
CA GLY A 260 -10.42 -2.71 -12.26
C GLY A 260 -11.27 -1.62 -11.57
N PHE A 261 -11.30 -0.39 -12.08
CA PHE A 261 -12.21 0.66 -11.63
C PHE A 261 -13.40 0.84 -12.57
N ALA A 262 -14.62 0.96 -12.02
CA ALA A 262 -15.79 1.33 -12.81
C ALA A 262 -15.84 2.87 -12.99
N ARG A 263 -15.60 3.34 -14.21
CA ARG A 263 -15.63 4.76 -14.56
C ARG A 263 -17.00 5.16 -15.12
N LEU A 264 -17.77 5.88 -14.32
CA LEU A 264 -19.09 6.39 -14.69
C LEU A 264 -18.99 7.81 -15.25
N ALA A 265 -18.92 7.95 -16.57
CA ALA A 265 -18.93 9.23 -17.27
C ALA A 265 -20.36 9.62 -17.69
N ARG A 266 -21.01 10.47 -16.90
CA ARG A 266 -22.38 10.96 -17.14
C ARG A 266 -22.59 12.32 -16.49
N ASP A 267 -23.68 12.99 -16.84
CA ASP A 267 -24.16 14.15 -16.09
C ASP A 267 -24.73 13.68 -14.75
N TRP A 268 -24.20 14.24 -13.67
CA TRP A 268 -24.63 13.96 -12.30
C TRP A 268 -25.55 15.05 -11.81
N ARG A 269 -26.63 14.66 -11.14
CA ARG A 269 -27.58 15.57 -10.49
C ARG A 269 -27.69 15.24 -9.02
N SER A 270 -27.84 16.26 -8.18
CA SER A 270 -28.12 16.08 -6.76
C SER A 270 -29.27 15.09 -6.56
N GLY A 271 -29.01 14.08 -5.74
CA GLY A 271 -29.93 12.98 -5.49
C GLY A 271 -29.67 11.72 -6.32
N ASP A 272 -28.82 11.75 -7.34
CA ASP A 272 -28.40 10.54 -8.06
C ASP A 272 -27.74 9.57 -7.06
N MET A 273 -28.12 8.30 -7.14
CA MET A 273 -27.71 7.23 -6.25
C MET A 273 -26.93 6.17 -7.03
N VAL A 274 -25.75 5.82 -6.53
CA VAL A 274 -24.95 4.71 -7.03
C VAL A 274 -24.98 3.61 -5.99
N GLU A 275 -25.33 2.40 -6.41
CA GLU A 275 -25.35 1.23 -5.54
C GLU A 275 -24.41 0.17 -6.09
N LEU A 276 -23.43 -0.20 -5.27
CA LEU A 276 -22.50 -1.29 -5.55
C LEU A 276 -22.81 -2.44 -4.59
N GLU A 277 -23.11 -3.59 -5.15
CA GLU A 277 -23.23 -4.84 -4.42
C GLU A 277 -22.01 -5.71 -4.70
N LEU A 278 -21.32 -6.09 -3.64
CA LEU A 278 -20.18 -6.99 -3.69
C LEU A 278 -20.58 -8.32 -3.05
N PRO A 279 -20.75 -9.40 -3.83
CA PRO A 279 -21.00 -10.71 -3.25
C PRO A 279 -19.83 -11.16 -2.37
N MET A 280 -20.16 -11.60 -1.16
CA MET A 280 -19.19 -12.06 -0.14
C MET A 280 -19.44 -13.52 0.29
N PRO A 281 -19.47 -14.50 -0.63
CA PRO A 281 -19.50 -15.92 -0.26
C PRO A 281 -18.19 -16.34 0.41
N VAL A 282 -18.26 -17.42 1.20
CA VAL A 282 -17.06 -18.12 1.65
C VAL A 282 -16.40 -18.77 0.44
N ARG A 283 -15.09 -18.58 0.29
CA ARG A 283 -14.29 -19.20 -0.77
C ARG A 283 -13.16 -20.03 -0.20
N ARG A 284 -12.84 -21.11 -0.92
CA ARG A 284 -11.62 -21.88 -0.75
C ARG A 284 -10.51 -21.19 -1.54
N VAL A 285 -9.39 -20.90 -0.87
CA VAL A 285 -8.19 -20.32 -1.47
C VAL A 285 -7.06 -21.32 -1.28
N VAL A 286 -6.42 -21.67 -2.38
CA VAL A 286 -5.28 -22.60 -2.40
C VAL A 286 -4.06 -21.81 -2.85
N ALA A 287 -2.92 -22.05 -2.19
CA ALA A 287 -1.66 -21.48 -2.60
C ALA A 287 -1.18 -22.12 -3.91
N ARG A 288 -0.20 -21.49 -4.56
CA ARG A 288 0.45 -22.11 -5.72
C ARG A 288 1.21 -23.38 -5.28
N PRO A 289 1.35 -24.40 -6.14
CA PRO A 289 2.03 -25.66 -5.78
C PRO A 289 3.48 -25.49 -5.29
N GLU A 290 4.15 -24.41 -5.70
CA GLU A 290 5.53 -24.09 -5.30
C GLU A 290 5.62 -23.69 -3.82
N VAL A 291 4.52 -23.28 -3.19
CA VAL A 291 4.45 -22.97 -1.76
C VAL A 291 4.32 -24.27 -0.97
N LYS A 292 5.46 -24.91 -0.70
CA LYS A 292 5.54 -26.25 -0.08
C LYS A 292 4.75 -26.37 1.23
N ASP A 293 4.77 -25.32 2.04
CA ASP A 293 4.09 -25.27 3.34
C ASP A 293 2.56 -25.33 3.25
N CYS A 294 2.00 -25.06 2.08
CA CYS A 294 0.57 -25.05 1.81
C CYS A 294 0.10 -26.27 0.99
N LEU A 295 0.99 -27.21 0.66
CA LEU A 295 0.60 -28.42 -0.08
C LEU A 295 -0.46 -29.22 0.67
N GLY A 296 -1.55 -29.54 -0.04
CA GLY A 296 -2.70 -30.25 0.53
C GLY A 296 -3.51 -29.43 1.53
N LYS A 297 -3.24 -28.13 1.71
CA LYS A 297 -3.98 -27.25 2.63
C LYS A 297 -4.88 -26.29 1.84
N VAL A 298 -5.95 -25.85 2.49
CA VAL A 298 -6.87 -24.85 1.95
C VAL A 298 -7.12 -23.78 3.01
N ALA A 299 -7.16 -22.53 2.59
CA ALA A 299 -7.61 -21.43 3.42
C ALA A 299 -9.05 -21.06 3.07
N LEU A 300 -9.83 -20.68 4.07
CA LEU A 300 -11.16 -20.11 3.87
C LEU A 300 -11.06 -18.58 3.93
N GLN A 301 -11.68 -17.90 2.98
CA GLN A 301 -11.72 -16.44 2.95
C GLN A 301 -13.12 -15.96 2.62
N ARG A 302 -13.44 -14.76 3.11
CA ARG A 302 -14.68 -14.05 2.83
C ARG A 302 -14.38 -12.55 2.96
N GLY A 303 -15.00 -11.68 2.17
CA GLY A 303 -14.61 -10.26 2.11
C GLY A 303 -14.56 -9.50 3.45
N PRO A 304 -14.12 -8.23 3.49
CA PRO A 304 -13.77 -7.51 4.72
C PRO A 304 -14.91 -7.54 5.75
N SER A 305 -14.79 -8.42 6.73
CA SER A 305 -15.76 -8.54 7.82
C SER A 305 -15.44 -7.51 8.90
N ARG A 306 -16.34 -6.54 9.12
CA ARG A 306 -16.44 -5.83 10.38
C ARG A 306 -17.78 -6.21 11.02
N SER A 307 -17.76 -7.07 12.04
CA SER A 307 -18.91 -7.21 12.94
C SER A 307 -18.68 -6.28 14.13
N VAL A 308 -19.53 -5.27 14.30
CA VAL A 308 -19.62 -4.50 15.55
C VAL A 308 -21.05 -4.56 16.02
N ARG A 309 -21.30 -5.43 17.01
CA ARG A 309 -22.23 -5.17 18.12
C ARG A 309 -21.96 -6.14 19.27
N GLY A 310 -21.43 -5.60 20.36
CA GLY A 310 -21.90 -5.93 21.72
C GLY A 310 -21.67 -7.34 22.27
N THR A 311 -20.46 -7.90 22.14
CA THR A 311 -19.84 -8.82 23.10
C THR A 311 -18.34 -8.89 22.78
N PRO A 312 -17.46 -9.18 23.75
CA PRO A 312 -16.03 -9.35 23.49
C PRO A 312 -15.80 -10.69 22.78
N SER A 313 -16.23 -10.82 21.52
CA SER A 313 -15.75 -11.89 20.66
C SER A 313 -14.36 -11.52 20.17
N GLN A 314 -13.37 -12.32 20.57
CA GLN A 314 -11.95 -12.18 20.22
C GLN A 314 -11.62 -12.41 18.74
N ASP A 315 -12.59 -12.51 17.84
CA ASP A 315 -12.33 -12.69 16.41
C ASP A 315 -12.25 -11.34 15.69
N GLN A 316 -11.07 -10.72 15.76
CA GLN A 316 -10.67 -9.67 14.84
C GLN A 316 -9.87 -10.29 13.69
N GLY A 317 -10.53 -10.45 12.53
CA GLY A 317 -9.90 -10.88 11.29
C GLY A 317 -9.93 -12.39 11.08
N SER A 318 -10.28 -12.80 9.86
CA SER A 318 -10.07 -14.14 9.26
C SER A 318 -9.62 -15.25 10.23
N ALA A 319 -10.53 -16.13 10.65
CA ALA A 319 -10.16 -17.38 11.30
C ALA A 319 -9.36 -18.25 10.30
N PHE A 320 -8.03 -18.30 10.47
CA PHE A 320 -7.15 -19.19 9.72
C PHE A 320 -7.21 -20.59 10.35
N CYS A 321 -8.16 -21.41 9.90
CA CYS A 321 -8.09 -22.84 10.20
C CYS A 321 -7.25 -23.52 9.12
N ASN A 322 -6.00 -23.89 9.45
CA ASN A 322 -5.21 -24.84 8.67
C ASN A 322 -5.89 -26.22 8.76
N LEU A 323 -6.94 -26.46 7.96
CA LEU A 323 -7.63 -27.74 7.95
C LEU A 323 -7.03 -28.65 6.89
N ALA A 324 -6.64 -29.86 7.30
CA ALA A 324 -6.38 -30.93 6.35
C ALA A 324 -7.72 -31.32 5.68
N PRO A 325 -7.75 -31.70 4.39
CA PRO A 325 -8.96 -32.16 3.71
C PRO A 325 -9.67 -33.31 4.43
N SER A 326 -8.94 -34.16 5.14
CA SER A 326 -9.47 -35.25 5.97
C SER A 326 -10.21 -34.78 7.22
N GLN A 327 -10.02 -33.54 7.65
CA GLN A 327 -10.73 -32.92 8.77
C GLN A 327 -12.01 -32.18 8.32
N LEU A 328 -12.25 -32.10 7.02
CA LEU A 328 -13.47 -31.55 6.40
C LEU A 328 -14.47 -32.69 6.11
N GLY A 329 -14.75 -33.55 7.10
CA GLY A 329 -15.90 -34.46 7.04
C GLY A 329 -17.23 -33.69 7.03
N ASP A 330 -18.37 -34.39 7.02
CA ASP A 330 -19.76 -33.88 7.06
C ASP A 330 -20.11 -33.08 8.36
N ALA A 331 -19.21 -32.20 8.80
CA ALA A 331 -19.43 -31.27 9.88
C ALA A 331 -20.18 -30.05 9.33
N SER A 332 -21.39 -29.86 9.85
CA SER A 332 -22.23 -28.68 9.64
C SER A 332 -21.51 -27.42 10.13
N PHE A 333 -20.87 -26.67 9.23
CA PHE A 333 -20.32 -25.36 9.56
C PHE A 333 -21.44 -24.32 9.57
N PHE A 334 -21.60 -23.60 10.69
CA PHE A 334 -22.43 -22.40 10.72
C PHE A 334 -21.72 -21.27 9.96
N VAL A 335 -22.10 -21.09 8.69
CA VAL A 335 -21.65 -19.98 7.86
C VAL A 335 -22.63 -18.83 8.04
N PHE A 336 -22.21 -17.77 8.74
CA PHE A 336 -22.98 -16.54 8.80
C PHE A 336 -22.98 -15.86 7.42
N PHE A 337 -24.14 -15.53 6.87
CA PHE A 337 -24.26 -14.72 5.64
C PHE A 337 -24.31 -13.22 5.97
N SER A 338 -23.79 -12.40 5.08
CA SER A 338 -23.61 -10.94 5.21
C SER A 338 -23.19 -10.45 3.82
N PHE A 339 -23.92 -9.44 3.36
CA PHE A 339 -23.78 -8.78 2.08
C PHE A 339 -23.20 -7.39 2.34
N PHE A 340 -22.25 -6.93 1.53
CA PHE A 340 -21.75 -5.56 1.62
C PHE A 340 -22.39 -4.72 0.49
N ARG A 341 -23.27 -3.79 0.87
CA ARG A 341 -23.92 -2.83 -0.02
C ARG A 341 -23.31 -1.45 0.25
N LEU A 342 -22.63 -0.89 -0.75
CA LEU A 342 -22.16 0.48 -0.70
C LEU A 342 -23.14 1.35 -1.47
N THR A 343 -23.82 2.26 -0.79
CA THR A 343 -24.71 3.26 -1.40
C THR A 343 -24.04 4.61 -1.30
N ALA A 344 -23.77 5.24 -2.44
CA ALA A 344 -23.29 6.61 -2.53
C ALA A 344 -24.40 7.48 -3.14
N ARG A 345 -24.71 8.60 -2.49
CA ARG A 345 -25.64 9.60 -3.02
C ARG A 345 -24.85 10.85 -3.38
N THR A 346 -25.12 11.39 -4.56
CA THR A 346 -24.59 12.69 -4.96
C THR A 346 -25.35 13.77 -4.22
N ASP A 347 -24.65 14.56 -3.43
CA ASP A 347 -25.18 15.77 -2.81
C ASP A 347 -24.80 16.99 -3.69
N LYS A 348 -25.48 18.12 -3.46
CA LYS A 348 -25.49 19.29 -4.37
C LYS A 348 -24.12 19.80 -4.79
#